data_AF-A0A2V5WLP1-F1
#
_entry.id   AF-A0A2V5WLP1-F1
#
_cell.length_a   1.000
_cell.length_b   1.000
_cell.length_c   1.000
_cell.angle_alpha   90.00
_cell.angle_beta   90.00
_cell.angle_gamma   90.00
#
_symmetry.space_group_name_H-M   'P 1'
#
loop_
_entity.id
_entity.type
_entity.pdbx_description
1 polymer ?
#
loop_
_entity_poly.entity_id
_entity_poly.type
_entity_poly.pdbx_seq_one_letter_code
_entity_poly.pdbx_strand_id
1 'polypeptide(L)' 'MRTPTTVQLRTAIEVLKKLGERINENAAHSVIQLPESRFGDQHAGRIEARAIEQTTQIETVMAQLESWRDELQ' A
#
# COMPACT_ATOMS: atom_id res chain seq x y z
N MET A 1 -2.21 -9.08 -23.48
CA MET A 1 -1.20 -9.44 -22.45
C MET A 1 -1.05 -10.95 -22.43
N ARG A 2 0.15 -11.50 -22.18
CA ARG A 2 0.30 -12.93 -21.87
C ARG A 2 -0.28 -13.18 -20.47
N THR A 3 -0.93 -14.33 -20.29
CA THR A 3 -1.37 -14.78 -18.96
C THR A 3 -0.15 -14.89 -18.04
N PRO A 4 -0.15 -14.22 -16.88
CA PRO A 4 0.94 -14.33 -15.92
C PRO A 4 0.98 -15.74 -15.32
N THR A 5 2.19 -16.17 -14.93
CA THR A 5 2.38 -17.44 -14.22
C THR A 5 2.05 -17.30 -12.72
N THR A 6 1.73 -18.41 -12.05
CA THR A 6 1.54 -18.46 -10.60
C THR A 6 2.71 -17.84 -9.83
N VAL A 7 3.95 -18.06 -10.30
CA VAL A 7 5.15 -17.48 -9.68
C VAL A 7 5.16 -15.96 -9.84
N GLN A 8 4.87 -15.44 -11.03
CA GLN A 8 4.81 -14.00 -11.28
C GLN A 8 3.73 -13.32 -10.43
N LEU A 9 2.57 -13.96 -10.27
CA LEU A 9 1.49 -13.43 -9.42
C LEU A 9 1.90 -13.40 -7.94
N ARG A 10 2.55 -14.46 -7.43
CA ARG A 10 3.10 -14.46 -6.05
C ARG A 10 4.11 -13.35 -5.84
N THR A 11 5.06 -13.19 -6.76
CA THR A 11 6.05 -12.11 -6.69
C THR A 11 5.39 -10.73 -6.70
N ALA A 12 4.38 -10.51 -7.55
CA ALA A 12 3.65 -9.25 -7.60
C ALA A 12 2.93 -8.95 -6.27
N ILE A 13 2.28 -9.94 -5.67
CA ILE A 13 1.63 -9.81 -4.36
C ILE A 13 2.65 -9.43 -3.27
N GLU A 14 3.83 -10.07 -3.23
CA GLU A 14 4.89 -9.73 -2.27
C GLU A 14 5.42 -8.30 -2.45
N VAL A 15 5.58 -7.86 -3.70
CA VAL A 15 6.00 -6.48 -4.00
C VAL A 15 4.96 -5.47 -3.54
N LEU A 16 3.66 -5.75 -3.79
CA LEU A 16 2.57 -4.90 -3.34
C LEU A 16 2.48 -4.81 -1.82
N LYS A 17 2.68 -5.92 -1.11
CA LYS A 17 2.76 -5.93 0.36
C LYS A 17 3.87 -5.02 0.87
N LYS A 18 5.08 -5.17 0.31
CA LYS A 18 6.23 -4.31 0.66
C LYS A 18 6.00 -2.84 0.33
N LEU A 19 5.26 -2.56 -0.75
CA LEU A 19 4.88 -1.19 -1.09
C LEU A 19 3.95 -0.59 -0.04
N GLY A 20 2.94 -1.35 0.42
CA GLY A 20 2.06 -0.91 1.50
C GLY A 20 2.81 -0.62 2.80
N GLU A 21 3.74 -1.50 3.20
CA GLU A 21 4.63 -1.29 4.35
C GLU A 21 5.41 0.02 4.23
N ARG A 22 6.06 0.25 3.08
CA ARG A 22 6.84 1.48 2.83
C ARG A 22 6.01 2.75 2.84
N ILE A 23 4.76 2.70 2.37
CA ILE A 23 3.84 3.85 2.41
C ILE A 23 3.54 4.22 3.87
N ASN A 24 3.24 3.23 4.71
CA ASN A 24 2.98 3.44 6.13
C ASN A 24 4.22 3.98 6.87
N GLU A 25 5.40 3.39 6.62
CA GLU A 25 6.66 3.88 7.18
C GLU A 25 6.94 5.33 6.77
N ASN A 26 6.77 5.65 5.49
CA ASN A 26 6.99 7.01 5.00
C ASN A 26 5.99 8.01 5.58
N ALA A 27 4.73 7.61 5.76
CA ALA A 27 3.70 8.42 6.40
C ALA A 27 4.08 8.73 7.85
N ALA A 28 4.48 7.71 8.63
CA ALA A 28 4.93 7.87 10.01
C ALA A 28 6.15 8.80 10.10
N HIS A 29 7.17 8.59 9.27
CA HIS A 29 8.35 9.47 9.22
C HIS A 29 8.00 10.91 8.83
N SER A 30 7.00 11.12 7.98
CA SER A 30 6.56 12.46 7.58
C SER A 30 5.84 13.15 8.72
N VAL A 31 5.00 12.43 9.48
CA VAL A 31 4.30 12.98 10.66
C VAL A 31 5.28 13.41 11.75
N ILE A 32 6.29 12.58 12.05
CA ILE A 32 7.31 12.87 13.09
C ILE A 32 8.09 14.17 12.80
N GLN A 33 8.23 14.54 11.53
CA GLN A 33 8.96 15.76 11.12
C GLN A 33 8.11 17.03 11.20
N LEU A 34 6.82 16.94 11.55
CA LEU A 34 5.95 18.10 11.60
C LEU A 34 6.09 18.86 12.94
N PRO A 35 5.97 20.20 12.90
CA PRO A 35 5.98 21.00 14.12
C PRO A 35 4.69 20.77 14.91
N GLU A 36 4.82 20.60 16.24
CA GLU A 36 3.69 20.51 17.18
C GLU A 36 2.88 21.82 17.17
N SER A 37 1.84 21.85 16.34
CA SER A 37 1.01 23.01 16.08
C SER A 37 -0.28 22.56 15.41
N ARG A 38 -1.34 23.37 15.51
CA ARG A 38 -2.61 23.07 14.82
C ARG A 38 -2.44 22.84 13.31
N PHE A 39 -1.49 23.53 12.69
CA PHE A 39 -1.19 23.33 11.27
C PHE A 39 -0.45 22.01 11.02
N GLY A 40 0.49 21.65 11.91
CA GLY A 40 1.13 20.33 11.93
C GLY A 40 0.12 19.20 12.09
N ASP A 41 -0.80 19.30 13.04
CA ASP A 41 -1.84 18.29 13.29
C ASP A 41 -2.76 18.09 12.06
N GLN A 42 -3.16 19.17 11.41
CA GLN A 42 -3.96 19.10 10.19
C GLN A 42 -3.18 18.43 9.05
N HIS A 43 -1.88 18.71 8.94
CA HIS A 43 -1.04 18.11 7.92
C HIS A 43 -0.79 16.62 8.20
N ALA A 44 -0.59 16.24 9.46
CA ALA A 44 -0.47 14.86 9.90
C ALA A 44 -1.71 14.04 9.53
N GLY A 45 -2.91 14.54 9.85
CA GLY A 45 -4.16 13.85 9.50
C GLY A 45 -4.34 13.66 7.99
N ARG A 46 -3.85 14.59 7.15
CA ARG A 46 -3.88 14.44 5.68
C ARG A 46 -2.88 13.39 5.18
N ILE A 47 -1.71 13.29 5.79
CA ILE A 47 -0.70 12.27 5.46
C ILE A 47 -1.25 10.89 5.80
N GLU A 48 -1.81 10.73 7.00
CA GLU A 48 -2.40 9.46 7.45
C GLU A 48 -3.57 9.03 6.57
N ALA A 49 -4.52 9.94 6.29
CA ALA A 49 -5.65 9.64 5.42
C ALA A 49 -5.20 9.18 4.02
N ARG A 50 -4.17 9.82 3.46
CA ARG A 50 -3.60 9.44 2.16
C ARG A 50 -2.92 8.08 2.22
N ALA A 51 -2.16 7.79 3.28
CA ALA A 51 -1.52 6.49 3.46
C ALA A 51 -2.57 5.37 3.48
N ILE A 52 -3.64 5.55 4.27
CA ILE A 52 -4.78 4.61 4.37
C ILE A 52 -5.44 4.39 3.00
N GLU A 53 -5.69 5.47 2.26
CA GLU A 53 -6.30 5.38 0.93
C GLU A 53 -5.42 4.54 -0.02
N GLN A 54 -4.11 4.81 -0.04
CA GLN A 54 -3.18 4.09 -0.90
C GLN A 54 -3.02 2.62 -0.49
N THR A 55 -2.94 2.31 0.80
CA THR A 55 -2.84 0.92 1.26
C THR A 55 -4.12 0.13 0.97
N THR A 56 -5.29 0.76 1.10
CA THR A 56 -6.58 0.14 0.75
C THR A 56 -6.65 -0.22 -0.75
N GLN A 57 -6.15 0.67 -1.61
CA GLN A 57 -6.08 0.40 -3.05
C GLN A 57 -5.11 -0.76 -3.36
N ILE A 58 -3.96 -0.81 -2.67
CA ILE A 58 -3.00 -1.90 -2.80
C ILE A 58 -3.62 -3.23 -2.38
N GLU A 59 -4.33 -3.27 -1.25
CA GLU A 59 -5.04 -4.47 -0.77
C GLU A 59 -6.09 -4.94 -1.77
N THR A 60 -6.82 -4.02 -2.39
CA THR A 60 -7.80 -4.34 -3.43
C THR A 60 -7.14 -5.01 -4.64
N VAL A 61 -6.00 -4.48 -5.10
CA VAL A 61 -5.24 -5.09 -6.20
C VAL A 61 -4.67 -6.44 -5.78
N MET A 62 -4.14 -6.59 -4.57
CA MET A 62 -3.64 -7.87 -4.06
C MET A 62 -4.73 -8.94 -4.08
N ALA A 63 -5.94 -8.62 -3.61
CA ALA A 63 -7.06 -9.56 -3.65
C ALA A 63 -7.42 -10.01 -5.08
N GLN A 64 -7.32 -9.10 -6.08
CA GLN A 64 -7.51 -9.47 -7.49
C GLN A 64 -6.42 -10.42 -7.98
N LEU A 65 -5.16 -10.16 -7.63
CA LEU A 65 -4.05 -11.03 -8.00
C LEU A 65 -4.12 -12.41 -7.34
N GLU A 66 -4.65 -12.48 -6.12
CA GLU A 66 -4.93 -13.74 -5.42
C GLU A 66 -6.01 -14.53 -6.14
N SER A 67 -7.11 -13.90 -6.54
CA SER A 67 -8.16 -14.55 -7.36
C SER A 67 -7.58 -15.11 -8.66
N TRP A 68 -6.80 -14.32 -9.41
CA TRP A 68 -6.18 -14.79 -10.65
C TRP A 68 -5.19 -15.92 -10.42
N ARG A 69 -4.50 -15.93 -9.29
CA ARG A 69 -3.58 -17.02 -8.94
C ARG A 69 -4.35 -18.30 -8.70
N ASP A 70 -5.47 -18.22 -7.98
CA ASP A 70 -6.29 -19.37 -7.59
C ASP A 70 -7.00 -19.97 -8.82
N GLU A 71 -7.32 -19.16 -9.84
CA GLU A 71 -7.82 -19.62 -11.15
C GLU A 71 -6.79 -20.44 -11.96
N LEU A 72 -5.49 -20.32 -11.64
CA LEU A 72 -4.40 -21.03 -12.32
C LEU A 72 -3.95 -22.31 -11.60
N GLN A 73 -4.53 -22.63 -10.43
CA GLN A 73 -4.22 -23.83 -9.65
C GLN A 73 -5.13 -25.01 -10.02
#